data_AF-A0A1G9XA34-F1
#
_entry.id   AF-A0A1G9XA34-F1
#
_cell.length_a   1.000
_cell.length_b   1.000
_cell.length_c   1.000
_cell.angle_alpha   90.00
_cell.angle_beta   90.00
_cell.angle_gamma   90.00
#
_symmetry.space_group_name_H-M   'P 1'
#
loop_
_entity.id
_entity.type
_entity.pdbx_description
1 polymer ?
#
loop_
_entity_poly.entity_id
_entity_poly.type
_entity_poly.pdbx_seq_one_letter_code
_entity_poly.pdbx_strand_id
1 'polypeptide(L)'
;MTGQTVTSPHELEAYLKYPQYGLGPYQLLAKAIVGRFDGYAEFETEIDGERWQIQCNYSETGIAPRPSDNVGGDALYSWDITCTGEGRRKFSPIIEPRFQNMRHRETGEELGFGKRWWKRFGTEGVDVELKASNVEPEEVPKLMHEVIDAVATHAGLSMNSRYFTDEPSPAHSRVTAYERYVRVRRSMASKLLASGTMMQAMHLLADEKGSKFEYKADNEDIVGYMHRLWVGPESAQKLIPGHRYGFQFKHYHPKHVHSDPEDPLYHPKLGVLVNQQRNGGEPIVWRDLDDAEREIEETLLNFLEWGDVPTEPDPTTYIEDDHFRPAAREETVAMYDDPTPQIEAEQEHLLVTSLREMTDADVDILDQLIQDGDGQHYEEIAEKTGRGVSTIYRALKRLGAVLDNDNGTVSFASRKFHDELKGIIESTEHQVKNAADRAAKILGMDARQAASSAFQLWLNKYGAEVTVADDGSVETVRIDTMLSKLKATAKPRIQDVLAEGRTAWHKSGYDVVDLTGAEVVAKIDGERERGVFAALAG
;
A
#
# COMPACT_ATOMS: atom_id res chain seq x y z
N MET A 1 -5.44 22.73 13.36
CA MET A 1 -5.81 22.01 12.12
C MET A 1 -4.57 21.27 11.68
N THR A 2 -4.70 19.96 11.55
CA THR A 2 -3.59 19.08 11.17
C THR A 2 -3.29 19.26 9.67
N GLY A 3 -2.07 18.92 9.25
CA GLY A 3 -1.64 18.99 7.84
C GLY A 3 -1.94 17.71 7.04
N GLN A 4 -2.88 16.87 7.46
CA GLN A 4 -3.19 15.60 6.78
C GLN A 4 -4.64 15.60 6.29
N THR A 5 -4.89 14.98 5.15
CA THR A 5 -6.24 14.80 4.60
C THR A 5 -6.96 13.65 5.30
N VAL A 6 -8.27 13.77 5.46
CA VAL A 6 -9.15 12.65 5.79
C VAL A 6 -9.10 11.58 4.70
N THR A 7 -9.52 10.36 5.05
CA THR A 7 -9.73 9.25 4.12
C THR A 7 -11.21 8.86 4.15
N SER A 8 -11.67 8.07 3.19
CA SER A 8 -13.07 7.62 3.13
C SER A 8 -13.20 6.11 2.99
N PRO A 9 -14.27 5.49 3.50
CA PRO A 9 -14.48 4.06 3.43
C PRO A 9 -14.79 3.67 1.99
N HIS A 10 -14.27 2.52 1.55
CA HIS A 10 -14.61 1.94 0.25
C HIS A 10 -15.34 0.61 0.38
N GLU A 11 -14.82 -0.28 1.22
CA GLU A 11 -15.28 -1.67 1.35
C GLU A 11 -15.24 -2.09 2.81
N LEU A 12 -16.32 -2.71 3.29
CA LEU A 12 -16.41 -3.37 4.59
C LEU A 12 -17.14 -4.71 4.42
N GLU A 13 -16.45 -5.81 4.70
CA GLU A 13 -17.06 -7.14 4.77
C GLU A 13 -16.93 -7.69 6.19
N ALA A 14 -18.03 -8.18 6.77
CA ALA A 14 -18.04 -8.62 8.16
C ALA A 14 -19.02 -9.76 8.46
N TYR A 15 -18.69 -10.54 9.49
CA TYR A 15 -19.57 -11.50 10.15
C TYR A 15 -19.90 -11.00 11.56
N LEU A 16 -21.07 -10.40 11.71
CA LEU A 16 -21.53 -9.73 12.93
C LEU A 16 -22.41 -10.66 13.78
N LYS A 17 -22.11 -10.76 15.07
CA LYS A 17 -22.85 -11.64 16.01
C LYS A 17 -23.73 -10.80 16.94
N TYR A 18 -25.04 -11.05 16.92
CA TYR A 18 -26.03 -10.37 17.77
C TYR A 18 -26.77 -11.36 18.70
N PRO A 19 -26.18 -11.73 19.85
CA PRO A 19 -26.81 -12.61 20.84
C PRO A 19 -27.92 -11.94 21.67
N GLN A 20 -27.97 -10.61 21.71
CA GLN A 20 -28.80 -9.85 22.66
C GLN A 20 -30.30 -9.85 22.34
N TYR A 21 -30.70 -10.18 21.11
CA TYR A 21 -32.08 -10.05 20.64
C TYR A 21 -32.86 -11.38 20.54
N GLY A 22 -32.20 -12.50 20.86
CA GLY A 22 -32.74 -13.83 20.55
C GLY A 22 -33.03 -13.98 19.06
N LEU A 23 -34.00 -14.84 18.72
CA LEU A 23 -34.45 -15.01 17.33
C LEU A 23 -35.48 -13.95 16.87
N GLY A 24 -35.70 -12.92 17.69
CA GLY A 24 -36.70 -11.88 17.43
C GLY A 24 -36.56 -11.19 16.06
N PRO A 25 -35.37 -10.65 15.71
CA PRO A 25 -35.14 -10.05 14.40
C PRO A 25 -35.36 -11.02 13.25
N TYR A 26 -34.88 -12.26 13.38
CA TYR A 26 -35.06 -13.31 12.38
C TYR A 26 -36.55 -13.63 12.15
N GLN A 27 -37.34 -13.73 13.23
CA GLN A 27 -38.78 -14.00 13.15
C GLN A 27 -39.58 -12.82 12.60
N LEU A 28 -39.14 -11.58 12.86
CA LEU A 28 -39.73 -10.38 12.27
C LEU A 28 -39.58 -10.40 10.75
N LEU A 29 -38.36 -10.67 10.26
CA LEU A 29 -38.08 -10.77 8.83
C LEU A 29 -38.82 -11.93 8.17
N ALA A 30 -38.96 -13.07 8.86
CA ALA A 30 -39.80 -14.17 8.37
C ALA A 30 -41.26 -13.72 8.14
N LYS A 31 -41.83 -12.96 9.09
CA LYS A 31 -43.19 -12.43 8.97
C LYS A 31 -43.31 -11.39 7.86
N ALA A 32 -42.30 -10.54 7.68
CA ALA A 32 -42.30 -9.53 6.62
C ALA A 32 -42.12 -10.18 5.24
N ILE A 33 -40.98 -10.82 5.01
CA ILE A 33 -40.55 -11.31 3.70
C ILE A 33 -41.47 -12.44 3.23
N VAL A 34 -41.65 -13.50 4.01
CA VAL A 34 -42.52 -14.62 3.61
C VAL A 34 -43.98 -14.28 3.86
N GLY A 35 -44.29 -13.71 5.03
CA GLY A 35 -45.69 -13.53 5.45
C GLY A 35 -46.43 -12.34 4.83
N ARG A 36 -45.73 -11.31 4.33
CA ARG A 36 -46.35 -10.10 3.75
C ARG A 36 -45.93 -9.83 2.32
N PHE A 37 -44.67 -10.10 1.99
CA PHE A 37 -44.12 -9.84 0.66
C PHE A 37 -44.16 -11.05 -0.28
N ASP A 38 -44.67 -12.20 0.18
CA ASP A 38 -44.68 -13.45 -0.59
C ASP A 38 -43.30 -13.83 -1.15
N GLY A 39 -42.26 -13.53 -0.36
CA GLY A 39 -40.88 -13.88 -0.61
C GLY A 39 -40.00 -12.81 -1.26
N TYR A 40 -40.59 -11.72 -1.75
CA TYR A 40 -39.82 -10.68 -2.43
C TYR A 40 -40.45 -9.29 -2.29
N ALA A 41 -39.65 -8.29 -1.96
CA ALA A 41 -40.05 -6.89 -2.04
C ALA A 41 -38.93 -6.02 -2.59
N GLU A 42 -39.34 -4.94 -3.24
CA GLU A 42 -38.45 -3.86 -3.67
C GLU A 42 -39.19 -2.54 -3.47
N PHE A 43 -38.59 -1.62 -2.70
CA PHE A 43 -39.20 -0.34 -2.38
C PHE A 43 -38.15 0.73 -2.07
N GLU A 44 -38.55 1.99 -2.21
CA GLU A 44 -37.76 3.14 -1.80
C GLU A 44 -38.19 3.64 -0.42
N THR A 45 -37.23 4.11 0.36
CA THR A 45 -37.46 4.77 1.65
C THR A 45 -36.43 5.87 1.87
N GLU A 46 -36.69 6.75 2.83
CA GLU A 46 -35.71 7.72 3.32
C GLU A 46 -35.18 7.24 4.67
N ILE A 47 -33.85 7.18 4.81
CA ILE A 47 -33.14 6.84 6.05
C ILE A 47 -32.15 7.98 6.30
N ASP A 48 -32.25 8.65 7.45
CA ASP A 48 -31.40 9.80 7.79
C ASP A 48 -31.35 10.93 6.73
N GLY A 49 -32.43 11.12 5.97
CA GLY A 49 -32.49 12.13 4.90
C GLY A 49 -31.85 11.69 3.58
N GLU A 50 -31.32 10.46 3.51
CA GLU A 50 -30.83 9.85 2.28
C GLU A 50 -31.88 8.89 1.70
N ARG A 51 -32.01 8.87 0.37
CA ARG A 51 -32.87 7.90 -0.31
C ARG A 51 -32.19 6.55 -0.48
N TRP A 52 -32.87 5.50 -0.06
CA TRP A 52 -32.43 4.12 -0.19
C TRP A 52 -33.43 3.29 -0.98
N GLN A 53 -32.92 2.54 -1.96
CA GLN A 53 -33.64 1.45 -2.60
C GLN A 53 -33.33 0.16 -1.86
N ILE A 54 -34.36 -0.47 -1.28
CA ILE A 54 -34.25 -1.70 -0.51
C ILE A 54 -34.91 -2.83 -1.29
N GLN A 55 -34.13 -3.88 -1.51
CA GLN A 55 -34.59 -5.15 -2.05
C GLN A 55 -34.51 -6.22 -0.94
N CYS A 56 -35.59 -6.96 -0.73
CA CYS A 56 -35.64 -8.08 0.20
C CYS A 56 -35.92 -9.37 -0.58
N ASN A 57 -35.15 -10.41 -0.31
CA ASN A 57 -35.35 -11.75 -0.81
C ASN A 57 -35.02 -12.77 0.30
N TYR A 58 -35.03 -14.06 -0.02
CA TYR A 58 -34.48 -15.07 0.86
C TYR A 58 -33.91 -16.26 0.08
N SER A 59 -33.07 -17.04 0.74
CA SER A 59 -32.58 -18.33 0.23
C SER A 59 -32.75 -19.43 1.27
N GLU A 60 -32.86 -20.68 0.83
CA GLU A 60 -32.85 -21.83 1.73
C GLU A 60 -31.45 -22.14 2.23
N THR A 61 -31.32 -22.35 3.53
CA THR A 61 -30.06 -22.76 4.16
C THR A 61 -29.96 -24.27 4.25
N GLY A 62 -28.77 -24.77 4.57
CA GLY A 62 -28.57 -26.17 4.96
C GLY A 62 -29.10 -26.52 6.37
N ILE A 63 -29.81 -25.62 7.06
CA ILE A 63 -30.21 -25.78 8.47
C ILE A 63 -31.66 -26.30 8.55
N ALA A 64 -31.87 -27.39 9.29
CA ALA A 64 -33.21 -27.91 9.59
C ALA A 64 -33.98 -26.98 10.55
N PRO A 65 -35.29 -26.74 10.32
CA PRO A 65 -36.16 -26.08 11.29
C PRO A 65 -36.39 -26.96 12.52
N ARG A 66 -36.64 -26.34 13.68
CA ARG A 66 -37.17 -27.07 14.84
C ARG A 66 -38.65 -27.38 14.63
N PRO A 67 -39.22 -28.39 15.31
CA PRO A 67 -40.65 -28.66 15.27
C PRO A 67 -41.52 -27.46 15.70
N SER A 68 -40.97 -26.55 16.50
CA SER A 68 -41.63 -25.32 16.95
C SER A 68 -41.51 -24.14 15.97
N ASP A 69 -40.62 -24.24 14.97
CA ASP A 69 -40.44 -23.16 13.99
C ASP A 69 -41.55 -23.25 12.95
N ASN A 70 -42.27 -22.14 12.74
CA ASN A 70 -43.36 -22.08 11.77
C ASN A 70 -42.83 -21.80 10.36
N VAL A 71 -42.10 -22.78 9.80
CA VAL A 71 -41.54 -22.72 8.46
C VAL A 71 -42.23 -23.78 7.59
N GLY A 72 -42.65 -23.40 6.38
CA GLY A 72 -43.41 -24.26 5.48
C GLY A 72 -42.59 -25.34 4.76
N GLY A 73 -41.27 -25.35 4.94
CA GLY A 73 -40.32 -26.27 4.29
C GLY A 73 -39.44 -27.01 5.28
N ASP A 74 -38.46 -27.75 4.75
CA ASP A 74 -37.48 -28.55 5.50
C ASP A 74 -36.18 -27.79 5.83
N ALA A 75 -36.11 -26.50 5.48
CA ALA A 75 -34.97 -25.63 5.69
C ALA A 75 -35.37 -24.31 6.34
N LEU A 76 -34.51 -23.79 7.21
CA LEU A 76 -34.53 -22.38 7.61
C LEU A 76 -34.01 -21.51 6.47
N TYR A 77 -34.36 -20.23 6.50
CA TYR A 77 -34.01 -19.29 5.46
C TYR A 77 -32.84 -18.39 5.87
N SER A 78 -32.15 -17.87 4.87
CA SER A 78 -31.24 -16.74 4.98
C SER A 78 -31.94 -15.52 4.41
N TRP A 79 -32.08 -14.46 5.20
CA TRP A 79 -32.73 -13.23 4.75
C TRP A 79 -31.70 -12.34 4.09
N ASP A 80 -31.77 -12.18 2.76
CA ASP A 80 -30.87 -11.29 2.02
C ASP A 80 -31.60 -9.98 1.72
N ILE A 81 -31.01 -8.91 2.25
CA ILE A 81 -31.50 -7.56 2.11
C ILE A 81 -30.39 -6.79 1.41
N THR A 82 -30.69 -6.17 0.28
CA THR A 82 -29.75 -5.36 -0.49
C THR A 82 -30.25 -3.94 -0.51
N CYS A 83 -29.46 -3.02 0.04
CA CYS A 83 -29.76 -1.59 0.07
C CYS A 83 -28.78 -0.84 -0.82
N THR A 84 -29.30 -0.01 -1.72
CA THR A 84 -28.51 0.92 -2.54
C THR A 84 -28.91 2.34 -2.20
N GLY A 85 -27.94 3.13 -1.72
CA GLY A 85 -28.10 4.52 -1.35
C GLY A 85 -27.55 5.47 -2.42
N GLU A 86 -27.52 6.76 -2.08
CA GLU A 86 -26.97 7.81 -2.93
C GLU A 86 -25.46 7.63 -3.14
N GLY A 87 -24.92 8.18 -4.23
CA GLY A 87 -23.48 8.12 -4.55
C GLY A 87 -22.91 6.73 -4.84
N ARG A 88 -23.73 5.66 -4.87
CA ARG A 88 -23.32 4.23 -4.89
C ARG A 88 -22.94 3.66 -3.51
N ARG A 89 -23.47 4.21 -2.43
CA ARG A 89 -23.47 3.52 -1.12
C ARG A 89 -24.22 2.19 -1.25
N LYS A 90 -23.69 1.15 -0.63
CA LYS A 90 -24.33 -0.17 -0.57
C LYS A 90 -24.27 -0.73 0.83
N PHE A 91 -25.35 -1.37 1.24
CA PHE A 91 -25.45 -2.04 2.53
C PHE A 91 -26.28 -3.30 2.37
N SER A 92 -25.62 -4.45 2.37
CA SER A 92 -26.24 -5.74 2.06
C SER A 92 -26.04 -6.73 3.21
N PRO A 93 -26.92 -6.71 4.24
CA PRO A 93 -26.90 -7.72 5.29
C PRO A 93 -27.65 -9.00 4.89
N ILE A 94 -27.04 -10.14 5.21
CA ILE A 94 -27.62 -11.46 5.14
C ILE A 94 -27.81 -11.98 6.57
N ILE A 95 -29.05 -12.19 7.00
CA ILE A 95 -29.39 -12.46 8.40
C ILE A 95 -29.84 -13.90 8.57
N GLU A 96 -29.15 -14.62 9.47
CA GLU A 96 -29.40 -16.03 9.75
C GLU A 96 -29.63 -16.31 11.24
N PRO A 97 -30.41 -17.33 11.59
CA PRO A 97 -30.66 -17.68 12.98
C PRO A 97 -29.48 -18.47 13.56
N ARG A 98 -29.26 -18.32 14.86
CA ARG A 98 -28.31 -19.14 15.63
C ARG A 98 -28.94 -19.59 16.94
N PHE A 99 -28.94 -20.90 17.18
CA PHE A 99 -29.51 -21.51 18.38
C PHE A 99 -28.80 -22.84 18.71
N GLN A 100 -29.14 -23.44 19.85
CA GLN A 100 -28.55 -24.71 20.27
C GLN A 100 -29.02 -25.88 19.39
N ASN A 101 -28.18 -26.90 19.20
CA ASN A 101 -28.55 -28.16 18.54
C ASN A 101 -29.05 -27.99 17.09
N MET A 102 -28.56 -26.97 16.37
CA MET A 102 -28.81 -26.82 14.94
C MET A 102 -28.37 -28.08 14.19
N ARG A 103 -29.17 -28.53 13.22
CA ARG A 103 -28.90 -29.74 12.44
C ARG A 103 -28.87 -29.44 10.95
N HIS A 104 -28.04 -30.17 10.22
CA HIS A 104 -28.05 -30.14 8.77
C HIS A 104 -29.36 -30.75 8.26
N ARG A 105 -30.05 -30.09 7.32
CA ARG A 105 -31.37 -30.52 6.85
C ARG A 105 -31.35 -31.91 6.22
N GLU A 106 -30.30 -32.24 5.46
CA GLU A 106 -30.24 -33.49 4.70
C GLU A 106 -29.67 -34.66 5.51
N THR A 107 -28.67 -34.39 6.36
CA THR A 107 -27.93 -35.46 7.07
C THR A 107 -28.41 -35.63 8.51
N GLY A 108 -29.11 -34.64 9.07
CA GLY A 108 -29.51 -34.60 10.47
C GLY A 108 -28.33 -34.39 11.45
N GLU A 109 -27.10 -34.26 10.95
CA GLU A 109 -25.91 -34.07 11.78
C GLU A 109 -25.94 -32.72 12.50
N GLU A 110 -25.42 -32.68 13.73
CA GLU A 110 -25.33 -31.43 14.49
C GLU A 110 -24.31 -30.48 13.83
N LEU A 111 -24.75 -29.25 13.55
CA LEU A 111 -23.94 -28.22 12.92
C LEU A 111 -23.00 -27.59 13.95
N GLY A 112 -21.70 -27.70 13.69
CA GLY A 112 -20.66 -27.22 14.61
C GLY A 112 -20.75 -25.73 14.95
N PHE A 113 -21.27 -24.90 14.04
CA PHE A 113 -21.44 -23.47 14.31
C PHE A 113 -22.55 -23.17 15.33
N GLY A 114 -23.64 -23.96 15.39
CA GLY A 114 -24.67 -23.83 16.43
C GLY A 114 -24.13 -24.21 17.81
N LYS A 115 -23.35 -25.29 17.89
CA LYS A 115 -22.65 -25.70 19.11
C LYS A 115 -21.64 -24.63 19.59
N ARG A 116 -20.84 -24.07 18.67
CA ARG A 116 -19.88 -23.00 18.98
C ARG A 116 -20.59 -21.73 19.46
N TRP A 117 -21.69 -21.36 18.82
CA TRP A 117 -22.52 -20.23 19.23
C TRP A 117 -23.02 -20.42 20.67
N TRP A 118 -23.64 -21.55 20.97
CA TRP A 118 -24.21 -21.81 22.29
C TRP A 118 -23.14 -21.82 23.39
N LYS A 119 -21.98 -22.43 23.14
CA LYS A 119 -20.85 -22.43 24.08
C LYS A 119 -20.38 -21.00 24.40
N ARG A 120 -20.47 -20.09 23.42
CA ARG A 120 -19.96 -18.72 23.51
C ARG A 120 -20.93 -17.76 24.16
N PHE A 121 -22.20 -17.83 23.78
CA PHE A 121 -23.21 -16.84 24.19
C PHE A 121 -24.25 -17.37 25.17
N GLY A 122 -24.46 -18.70 25.24
CA GLY A 122 -25.46 -19.30 26.13
C GLY A 122 -26.91 -18.92 25.82
N THR A 123 -27.16 -18.32 24.66
CA THR A 123 -28.48 -17.84 24.21
C THR A 123 -28.61 -18.02 22.70
N GLU A 124 -29.84 -17.94 22.20
CA GLU A 124 -30.12 -17.79 20.78
C GLU A 124 -29.79 -16.36 20.32
N GLY A 125 -29.65 -16.16 19.01
CA GLY A 125 -29.48 -14.85 18.42
C GLY A 125 -29.42 -14.91 16.90
N VAL A 126 -28.91 -13.84 16.30
CA VAL A 126 -28.74 -13.76 14.85
C VAL A 126 -27.28 -13.54 14.48
N ASP A 127 -26.89 -14.15 13.37
CA ASP A 127 -25.63 -13.94 12.70
C ASP A 127 -25.89 -13.14 11.43
N VAL A 128 -25.03 -12.17 11.14
CA VAL A 128 -25.18 -11.32 9.97
C VAL A 128 -23.90 -11.34 9.16
N GLU A 129 -23.98 -11.82 7.92
CA GLU A 129 -22.93 -11.56 6.92
C GLU A 129 -23.25 -10.21 6.28
N LEU A 130 -22.33 -9.25 6.39
CA LEU A 130 -22.49 -7.89 5.89
C LEU A 130 -21.49 -7.64 4.77
N LYS A 131 -21.98 -7.10 3.67
CA LYS A 131 -21.16 -6.42 2.66
C LYS A 131 -21.63 -4.98 2.53
N ALA A 132 -20.73 -4.05 2.79
CA ALA A 132 -21.01 -2.63 2.68
C ALA A 132 -19.95 -1.93 1.82
N SER A 133 -20.39 -0.88 1.12
CA SER A 133 -19.52 -0.03 0.31
C SER A 133 -19.82 1.43 0.58
N ASN A 134 -18.77 2.21 0.85
CA ASN A 134 -18.87 3.62 1.21
C ASN A 134 -19.79 3.86 2.43
N VAL A 135 -19.65 3.02 3.46
CA VAL A 135 -20.34 3.10 4.75
C VAL A 135 -19.28 2.97 5.83
N GLU A 136 -19.28 3.89 6.80
CA GLU A 136 -18.36 3.83 7.93
C GLU A 136 -18.77 2.72 8.92
N PRO A 137 -17.81 2.03 9.57
CA PRO A 137 -18.13 0.98 10.53
C PRO A 137 -19.07 1.43 11.67
N GLU A 138 -18.94 2.66 12.14
CA GLU A 138 -19.75 3.23 13.22
C GLU A 138 -21.21 3.46 12.79
N GLU A 139 -21.47 3.58 11.49
CA GLU A 139 -22.82 3.70 10.95
C GLU A 139 -23.56 2.36 10.93
N VAL A 140 -22.83 1.23 10.96
CA VAL A 140 -23.39 -0.11 10.75
C VAL A 140 -24.54 -0.44 11.71
N PRO A 141 -24.44 -0.24 13.04
CA PRO A 141 -25.54 -0.57 13.95
C PRO A 141 -26.79 0.25 13.67
N LYS A 142 -26.62 1.56 13.46
CA LYS A 142 -27.74 2.48 13.17
C LYS A 142 -28.40 2.14 11.85
N LEU A 143 -27.61 1.98 10.78
CA LEU A 143 -28.13 1.65 9.46
C LEU A 143 -28.80 0.28 9.44
N MET A 144 -28.26 -0.71 10.16
CA MET A 144 -28.92 -2.00 10.37
C MET A 144 -30.29 -1.83 11.03
N HIS A 145 -30.38 -1.05 12.11
CA HIS A 145 -31.65 -0.78 12.78
C HIS A 145 -32.67 -0.17 11.83
N GLU A 146 -32.30 0.89 11.12
CA GLU A 146 -33.20 1.68 10.28
C GLU A 146 -33.64 0.91 9.02
N VAL A 147 -32.74 0.13 8.41
CA VAL A 147 -33.09 -0.76 7.29
C VAL A 147 -34.13 -1.80 7.73
N ILE A 148 -33.92 -2.46 8.87
CA ILE A 148 -34.86 -3.49 9.34
C ILE A 148 -36.19 -2.87 9.79
N ASP A 149 -36.18 -1.67 10.37
CA ASP A 149 -37.39 -0.92 10.69
C ASP A 149 -38.16 -0.53 9.43
N ALA A 150 -37.48 -0.09 8.38
CA ALA A 150 -38.08 0.24 7.10
C ALA A 150 -38.75 -0.99 6.47
N VAL A 151 -38.08 -2.14 6.48
CA VAL A 151 -38.66 -3.42 6.04
C VAL A 151 -39.91 -3.79 6.86
N ALA A 152 -39.86 -3.66 8.18
CA ALA A 152 -41.00 -3.96 9.04
C ALA A 152 -42.18 -3.01 8.78
N THR A 153 -41.90 -1.71 8.69
CA THR A 153 -42.88 -0.67 8.41
C THR A 153 -43.54 -0.86 7.05
N HIS A 154 -42.76 -1.15 6.01
CA HIS A 154 -43.28 -1.45 4.67
C HIS A 154 -44.19 -2.69 4.67
N ALA A 155 -43.88 -3.69 5.52
CA ALA A 155 -44.71 -4.87 5.73
C ALA A 155 -45.98 -4.61 6.60
N GLY A 156 -46.19 -3.40 7.10
CA GLY A 156 -47.26 -3.07 8.04
C GLY A 156 -47.08 -3.76 9.41
N LEU A 157 -45.83 -4.01 9.80
CA LEU A 157 -45.43 -4.58 11.09
C LEU A 157 -44.77 -3.49 11.95
N SER A 158 -44.68 -3.76 13.25
CA SER A 158 -43.89 -2.92 14.17
C SER A 158 -42.65 -3.68 14.61
N MET A 159 -41.49 -3.06 14.49
CA MET A 159 -40.23 -3.60 15.01
C MET A 159 -40.11 -3.35 16.52
N ASN A 160 -39.41 -4.24 17.24
CA ASN A 160 -38.97 -3.92 18.60
C ASN A 160 -37.85 -2.88 18.51
N SER A 161 -38.04 -1.72 19.13
CA SER A 161 -37.09 -0.60 19.07
C SER A 161 -35.69 -0.89 19.61
N ARG A 162 -35.45 -2.06 20.23
CA ARG A 162 -34.12 -2.49 20.69
C ARG A 162 -33.33 -3.28 19.66
N TYR A 163 -33.95 -3.79 18.60
CA TYR A 163 -33.22 -4.63 17.64
C TYR A 163 -32.15 -3.80 16.94
N PHE A 164 -30.92 -4.32 16.89
CA PHE A 164 -29.74 -3.68 16.28
C PHE A 164 -29.37 -2.29 16.82
N THR A 165 -29.84 -1.89 18.00
CA THR A 165 -29.39 -0.63 18.64
C THR A 165 -28.08 -0.76 19.40
N ASP A 166 -27.77 -1.96 19.89
CA ASP A 166 -26.47 -2.27 20.49
C ASP A 166 -25.47 -2.72 19.42
N GLU A 167 -24.18 -2.42 19.66
CA GLU A 167 -23.05 -2.93 18.88
C GLU A 167 -23.11 -4.47 18.69
N PRO A 168 -22.63 -4.99 17.54
CA PRO A 168 -22.39 -6.41 17.41
C PRO A 168 -21.33 -6.88 18.41
N SER A 169 -21.31 -8.17 18.73
CA SER A 169 -20.43 -8.71 19.79
C SER A 169 -18.96 -8.33 19.56
N PRO A 170 -18.35 -7.47 20.41
CA PRO A 170 -17.04 -6.88 20.12
C PRO A 170 -15.93 -7.93 20.04
N ALA A 171 -16.00 -8.97 20.87
CA ALA A 171 -14.99 -10.03 20.92
C ALA A 171 -15.18 -11.14 19.87
N HIS A 172 -16.35 -11.22 19.22
CA HIS A 172 -16.75 -12.40 18.45
C HIS A 172 -17.25 -12.13 17.04
N SER A 173 -17.59 -10.87 16.73
CA SER A 173 -17.77 -10.38 15.38
C SER A 173 -16.42 -10.24 14.70
N ARG A 174 -16.40 -10.44 13.38
CA ARG A 174 -15.19 -10.48 12.56
C ARG A 174 -15.35 -9.63 11.33
N VAL A 175 -14.35 -8.85 10.99
CA VAL A 175 -14.25 -8.09 9.74
C VAL A 175 -13.25 -8.82 8.84
N THR A 176 -13.70 -9.23 7.67
CA THR A 176 -12.93 -10.01 6.71
C THR A 176 -12.25 -9.13 5.66
N ALA A 177 -12.77 -7.94 5.41
CA ALA A 177 -12.16 -6.93 4.55
C ALA A 177 -12.53 -5.53 5.07
N TYR A 178 -11.56 -4.63 5.11
CA TYR A 178 -11.77 -3.21 5.35
C TYR A 178 -10.82 -2.37 4.49
N GLU A 179 -11.38 -1.51 3.64
CA GLU A 179 -10.62 -0.62 2.76
C GLU A 179 -11.03 0.84 2.97
N ARG A 180 -10.02 1.70 3.11
CA ARG A 180 -10.16 3.16 3.01
C ARG A 180 -9.35 3.70 1.84
N TYR A 181 -9.76 4.84 1.32
CA TYR A 181 -9.14 5.44 0.14
C TYR A 181 -9.08 6.96 0.18
N VAL A 182 -8.24 7.50 -0.69
CA VAL A 182 -8.26 8.89 -1.13
C VAL A 182 -8.35 8.91 -2.66
N ARG A 183 -8.89 10.00 -3.21
CA ARG A 183 -8.86 10.24 -4.66
C ARG A 183 -7.85 11.33 -4.98
N VAL A 184 -6.83 10.94 -5.73
CA VAL A 184 -5.67 11.78 -6.02
C VAL A 184 -5.62 12.06 -7.52
N ARG A 185 -5.27 13.29 -7.89
CA ARG A 185 -5.08 13.67 -9.29
C ARG A 185 -4.11 12.70 -9.96
N ARG A 186 -4.49 12.25 -11.15
CA ARG A 186 -3.75 11.24 -11.94
C ARG A 186 -2.26 11.57 -12.08
N SER A 187 -1.92 12.86 -12.27
CA SER A 187 -0.53 13.33 -12.38
C SER A 187 0.29 13.21 -11.09
N MET A 188 -0.36 13.23 -9.92
CA MET A 188 0.28 12.99 -8.64
C MET A 188 0.35 11.49 -8.35
N ALA A 189 -0.76 10.78 -8.57
CA ALA A 189 -0.85 9.34 -8.31
C ALA A 189 0.17 8.51 -9.14
N SER A 190 0.54 8.97 -10.34
CA SER A 190 1.56 8.31 -11.17
C SER A 190 2.94 8.23 -10.49
N LYS A 191 3.24 9.10 -9.51
CA LYS A 191 4.48 9.05 -8.74
C LYS A 191 4.62 7.76 -7.90
N LEU A 192 3.53 7.06 -7.63
CA LEU A 192 3.52 5.84 -6.81
C LEU A 192 3.76 4.55 -7.62
N LEU A 193 3.84 4.64 -8.95
CA LEU A 193 3.82 3.49 -9.85
C LEU A 193 5.23 2.96 -10.19
N ALA A 194 5.56 2.82 -11.49
CA ALA A 194 6.64 1.98 -12.00
C ALA A 194 8.07 2.34 -11.56
N SER A 195 8.28 3.53 -11.01
CA SER A 195 9.52 3.99 -10.36
C SER A 195 9.25 4.62 -8.99
N GLY A 196 8.08 4.33 -8.42
CA GLY A 196 7.54 4.97 -7.24
C GLY A 196 7.57 4.07 -6.01
N THR A 197 6.95 4.57 -4.95
CA THR A 197 6.95 3.96 -3.62
C THR A 197 6.50 2.50 -3.60
N MET A 198 5.52 2.09 -4.44
CA MET A 198 5.11 0.68 -4.47
C MET A 198 6.23 -0.25 -4.96
N MET A 199 6.96 0.15 -5.99
CA MET A 199 8.09 -0.62 -6.51
C MET A 199 9.27 -0.58 -5.55
N GLN A 200 9.54 0.57 -4.93
CA GLN A 200 10.61 0.71 -3.93
C GLN A 200 10.34 -0.15 -2.69
N ALA A 201 9.10 -0.15 -2.17
CA ALA A 201 8.69 -1.01 -1.07
C ALA A 201 8.78 -2.50 -1.44
N MET A 202 8.44 -2.87 -2.68
CA MET A 202 8.64 -4.24 -3.18
C MET A 202 10.13 -4.63 -3.15
N HIS A 203 11.01 -3.75 -3.61
CA HIS A 203 12.46 -3.99 -3.61
C HIS A 203 13.02 -4.13 -2.20
N LEU A 204 12.61 -3.26 -1.27
CA LEU A 204 12.98 -3.38 0.15
C LEU A 204 12.63 -4.76 0.72
N LEU A 205 11.41 -5.22 0.43
CA LEU A 205 10.94 -6.48 0.98
C LEU A 205 11.59 -7.70 0.29
N ALA A 206 12.08 -7.57 -0.94
CA ALA A 206 12.69 -8.66 -1.69
C ALA A 206 13.94 -9.23 -1.01
N ASP A 207 14.77 -8.37 -0.44
CA ASP A 207 16.04 -8.77 0.19
C ASP A 207 15.89 -9.17 1.67
N GLU A 208 14.68 -9.06 2.21
CA GLU A 208 14.43 -9.15 3.64
C GLU A 208 13.88 -10.51 4.06
N LYS A 209 14.64 -11.23 4.89
CA LYS A 209 14.28 -12.59 5.31
C LYS A 209 12.93 -12.66 6.02
N GLY A 210 12.09 -13.60 5.61
CA GLY A 210 10.74 -13.80 6.17
C GLY A 210 9.69 -12.83 5.61
N SER A 211 10.06 -12.02 4.61
CA SER A 211 9.09 -11.18 3.93
C SER A 211 8.10 -12.00 3.10
N LYS A 212 6.89 -11.49 2.96
CA LYS A 212 5.88 -12.01 2.04
C LYS A 212 5.18 -10.84 1.37
N PHE A 213 5.31 -10.75 0.06
CA PHE A 213 4.70 -9.69 -0.74
C PHE A 213 4.34 -10.21 -2.13
N GLU A 214 3.43 -9.51 -2.82
CA GLU A 214 3.08 -9.77 -4.22
C GLU A 214 2.78 -8.41 -4.86
N TYR A 215 3.41 -8.14 -5.99
CA TYR A 215 3.10 -6.98 -6.80
C TYR A 215 2.40 -7.42 -8.09
N LYS A 216 1.26 -6.79 -8.39
CA LYS A 216 0.48 -7.07 -9.60
C LYS A 216 0.14 -5.75 -10.29
N ALA A 217 0.50 -5.65 -11.57
CA ALA A 217 0.17 -4.53 -12.42
C ALA A 217 -0.67 -4.99 -13.63
N ASP A 218 -1.66 -4.18 -13.97
CA ASP A 218 -2.48 -4.27 -15.17
C ASP A 218 -2.52 -2.86 -15.79
N ASN A 219 -2.08 -2.79 -17.04
CA ASN A 219 -1.91 -1.56 -17.81
C ASN A 219 -2.56 -1.67 -19.20
N GLU A 220 -3.47 -2.62 -19.41
CA GLU A 220 -4.05 -2.89 -20.73
C GLU A 220 -4.84 -1.68 -21.28
N ASP A 221 -5.63 -1.03 -20.42
CA ASP A 221 -6.45 0.15 -20.80
C ASP A 221 -5.68 1.47 -20.71
N ILE A 222 -4.89 1.65 -19.65
CA ILE A 222 -4.03 2.82 -19.40
C ILE A 222 -2.88 2.44 -18.48
N VAL A 223 -1.73 3.11 -18.59
CA VAL A 223 -0.66 3.00 -17.60
C VAL A 223 -1.18 3.42 -16.22
N GLY A 224 -1.02 2.55 -15.24
CA GLY A 224 -1.58 2.69 -13.91
C GLY A 224 -3.03 2.23 -13.79
N TYR A 225 -3.59 1.48 -14.75
CA TYR A 225 -5.01 1.08 -14.71
C TYR A 225 -5.36 0.36 -13.39
N MET A 226 -4.60 -0.67 -13.02
CA MET A 226 -4.71 -1.34 -11.73
C MET A 226 -3.35 -1.87 -11.27
N HIS A 227 -2.80 -1.24 -10.24
CA HIS A 227 -1.58 -1.66 -9.57
C HIS A 227 -1.89 -2.03 -8.12
N ARG A 228 -1.34 -3.15 -7.66
CA ARG A 228 -1.56 -3.67 -6.31
C ARG A 228 -0.25 -4.17 -5.73
N LEU A 229 0.11 -3.63 -4.57
CA LEU A 229 1.16 -4.17 -3.71
C LEU A 229 0.50 -4.84 -2.52
N TRP A 230 0.64 -6.15 -2.40
CA TRP A 230 0.31 -6.88 -1.19
C TRP A 230 1.55 -7.04 -0.32
N VAL A 231 1.37 -6.80 0.97
CA VAL A 231 2.37 -6.96 2.01
C VAL A 231 1.77 -7.79 3.15
N GLY A 232 2.43 -8.89 3.54
CA GLY A 232 2.02 -9.71 4.69
C GLY A 232 2.31 -9.03 6.03
N PRO A 233 1.71 -9.49 7.15
CA PRO A 233 1.85 -8.84 8.46
C PRO A 233 3.29 -8.59 8.92
N GLU A 234 4.17 -9.60 8.81
CA GLU A 234 5.58 -9.47 9.20
C GLU A 234 6.33 -8.45 8.35
N SER A 235 5.97 -8.32 7.07
CA SER A 235 6.56 -7.32 6.16
C SER A 235 5.98 -5.93 6.40
N ALA A 236 4.70 -5.82 6.72
CA ALA A 236 4.05 -4.55 7.02
C ALA A 236 4.71 -3.88 8.24
N GLN A 237 4.98 -4.66 9.29
CA GLN A 237 5.70 -4.19 10.47
C GLN A 237 7.12 -3.67 10.16
N LYS A 238 7.77 -4.19 9.11
CA LYS A 238 9.10 -3.73 8.67
C LYS A 238 9.03 -2.42 7.91
N LEU A 239 7.96 -2.22 7.13
CA LEU A 239 7.72 -0.95 6.44
C LEU A 239 7.29 0.14 7.42
N ILE A 240 6.34 -0.17 8.31
CA ILE A 240 5.74 0.77 9.24
C ILE A 240 5.76 0.18 10.66
N PRO A 241 6.69 0.64 11.52
CA PRO A 241 6.82 0.14 12.89
C PRO A 241 5.53 0.25 13.70
N GLY A 242 5.07 -0.89 14.21
CA GLY A 242 3.87 -0.99 15.05
C GLY A 242 2.67 -1.63 14.35
N HIS A 243 2.73 -1.81 13.04
CA HIS A 243 1.69 -2.50 12.28
C HIS A 243 1.59 -3.98 12.66
N ARG A 244 0.36 -4.47 12.72
CA ARG A 244 -0.01 -5.84 13.06
C ARG A 244 -0.69 -6.53 11.88
N TYR A 245 -1.34 -5.77 11.00
CA TYR A 245 -2.04 -6.29 9.85
C TYR A 245 -1.17 -6.21 8.59
N GLY A 246 -1.27 -7.23 7.75
CA GLY A 246 -0.86 -7.12 6.36
C GLY A 246 -1.88 -6.29 5.59
N PHE A 247 -1.44 -5.69 4.49
CA PHE A 247 -2.25 -4.78 3.71
C PHE A 247 -2.08 -5.00 2.22
N GLN A 248 -3.05 -4.51 1.44
CA GLN A 248 -2.96 -4.37 0.01
C GLN A 248 -3.11 -2.89 -0.34
N PHE A 249 -2.02 -2.28 -0.78
CA PHE A 249 -2.03 -0.94 -1.34
C PHE A 249 -2.46 -1.03 -2.81
N LYS A 250 -3.45 -0.23 -3.21
CA LYS A 250 -4.08 -0.26 -4.53
C LYS A 250 -4.00 1.12 -5.17
N HIS A 251 -3.58 1.18 -6.43
CA HIS A 251 -3.83 2.29 -7.32
C HIS A 251 -4.72 1.78 -8.45
N TYR A 252 -5.92 2.34 -8.62
CA TYR A 252 -6.82 1.86 -9.66
C TYR A 252 -7.76 2.91 -10.23
N HIS A 253 -8.07 2.73 -11.51
CA HIS A 253 -9.14 3.44 -12.19
C HIS A 253 -10.48 2.67 -12.10
N PRO A 254 -11.62 3.35 -12.29
CA PRO A 254 -12.90 2.67 -12.48
C PRO A 254 -12.85 1.71 -13.66
N LYS A 255 -13.75 0.71 -13.66
CA LYS A 255 -13.86 -0.32 -14.71
C LYS A 255 -13.88 0.24 -16.14
N HIS A 256 -14.43 1.44 -16.32
CA HIS A 256 -14.35 2.17 -17.58
C HIS A 256 -13.52 3.42 -17.33
N VAL A 257 -12.39 3.55 -18.02
CA VAL A 257 -11.51 4.71 -17.87
C VAL A 257 -12.21 5.94 -18.44
N HIS A 258 -12.38 6.96 -17.60
CA HIS A 258 -12.94 8.24 -18.00
C HIS A 258 -11.87 9.09 -18.70
N SER A 259 -12.30 9.86 -19.69
CA SER A 259 -11.42 10.69 -20.54
C SER A 259 -11.47 12.18 -20.21
N ASP A 260 -12.53 12.66 -19.54
CA ASP A 260 -12.70 14.07 -19.16
C ASP A 260 -11.97 14.39 -17.84
N PRO A 261 -10.91 15.23 -17.84
CA PRO A 261 -10.18 15.58 -16.62
C PRO A 261 -11.00 16.29 -15.54
N GLU A 262 -12.16 16.85 -15.89
CA GLU A 262 -13.07 17.49 -14.92
C GLU A 262 -13.99 16.49 -14.22
N ASP A 263 -14.11 15.26 -14.75
CA ASP A 263 -14.83 14.17 -14.09
C ASP A 263 -13.95 13.58 -12.97
N PRO A 264 -14.39 13.56 -11.70
CA PRO A 264 -13.64 12.93 -10.62
C PRO A 264 -13.19 11.49 -10.93
N LEU A 265 -14.00 10.73 -11.69
CA LEU A 265 -13.71 9.35 -12.07
C LEU A 265 -12.60 9.22 -13.12
N TYR A 266 -12.14 10.32 -13.73
CA TYR A 266 -10.90 10.37 -14.51
C TYR A 266 -9.68 10.11 -13.62
N HIS A 267 -9.73 10.52 -12.37
CA HIS A 267 -8.62 10.35 -11.44
C HIS A 267 -8.66 8.97 -10.76
N PRO A 268 -7.51 8.34 -10.47
CA PRO A 268 -7.49 7.05 -9.79
C PRO A 268 -7.87 7.17 -8.30
N LYS A 269 -8.31 6.05 -7.73
CA LYS A 269 -8.34 5.86 -6.29
C LYS A 269 -7.01 5.27 -5.81
N LEU A 270 -6.55 5.76 -4.67
CA LEU A 270 -5.48 5.15 -3.90
C LEU A 270 -6.10 4.58 -2.63
N GLY A 271 -6.10 3.26 -2.48
CA GLY A 271 -6.77 2.56 -1.40
C GLY A 271 -5.85 1.61 -0.67
N VAL A 272 -6.07 1.45 0.63
CA VAL A 272 -5.41 0.42 1.44
C VAL A 272 -6.49 -0.52 1.97
N LEU A 273 -6.37 -1.79 1.59
CA LEU A 273 -7.27 -2.86 2.02
C LEU A 273 -6.53 -3.78 3.00
N VAL A 274 -7.11 -3.97 4.19
CA VAL A 274 -6.75 -5.09 5.08
C VAL A 274 -7.79 -6.18 4.90
N ASN A 275 -7.36 -7.43 4.64
CA ASN A 275 -8.29 -8.56 4.52
C ASN A 275 -7.75 -9.87 5.11
N GLN A 276 -8.68 -10.75 5.49
CA GLN A 276 -8.41 -12.00 6.19
C GLN A 276 -7.47 -12.92 5.42
N GLN A 277 -7.70 -13.11 4.11
CA GLN A 277 -6.89 -14.03 3.30
C GLN A 277 -5.42 -13.60 3.27
N ARG A 278 -5.19 -12.29 3.24
CA ARG A 278 -3.87 -11.67 3.16
C ARG A 278 -3.20 -11.50 4.53
N ASN A 279 -3.97 -11.61 5.62
CA ASN A 279 -3.52 -11.69 7.01
C ASN A 279 -3.33 -13.12 7.53
N GLY A 280 -2.89 -14.06 6.68
CA GLY A 280 -2.64 -15.44 7.09
C GLY A 280 -3.90 -16.21 7.50
N GLY A 281 -5.09 -15.73 7.11
CA GLY A 281 -6.37 -16.34 7.46
C GLY A 281 -7.01 -15.76 8.73
N GLU A 282 -6.38 -14.80 9.40
CA GLU A 282 -6.91 -14.17 10.60
C GLU A 282 -7.72 -12.90 10.26
N PRO A 283 -9.03 -12.88 10.54
CA PRO A 283 -9.87 -11.69 10.35
C PRO A 283 -9.65 -10.66 11.47
N ILE A 284 -9.97 -9.40 11.20
CA ILE A 284 -9.98 -8.34 12.22
C ILE A 284 -11.12 -8.64 13.21
N VAL A 285 -10.84 -8.52 14.50
CA VAL A 285 -11.87 -8.62 15.54
C VAL A 285 -12.59 -7.27 15.62
N TRP A 286 -13.92 -7.25 15.70
CA TRP A 286 -14.70 -6.00 15.68
C TRP A 286 -14.23 -4.96 16.70
N ARG A 287 -13.89 -5.38 17.93
CA ARG A 287 -13.34 -4.47 18.95
C ARG A 287 -12.03 -3.80 18.55
N ASP A 288 -11.25 -4.42 17.68
CA ASP A 288 -9.93 -3.97 17.27
C ASP A 288 -10.01 -3.27 15.90
N LEU A 289 -11.20 -2.89 15.44
CA LEU A 289 -11.44 -2.29 14.12
C LEU A 289 -10.82 -0.89 14.02
N ASP A 290 -10.93 -0.06 15.05
CA ASP A 290 -10.31 1.28 15.10
C ASP A 290 -8.78 1.20 14.99
N ASP A 291 -8.17 0.14 15.53
CA ASP A 291 -6.74 -0.08 15.35
C ASP A 291 -6.40 -0.44 13.90
N ALA A 292 -7.22 -1.28 13.26
CA ALA A 292 -7.05 -1.63 11.85
C ALA A 292 -7.26 -0.41 10.95
N GLU A 293 -8.23 0.43 11.27
CA GLU A 293 -8.46 1.72 10.61
C GLU A 293 -7.21 2.59 10.67
N ARG A 294 -6.68 2.80 11.88
CA ARG A 294 -5.47 3.60 12.07
C ARG A 294 -4.30 3.05 11.23
N GLU A 295 -4.06 1.73 11.25
CA GLU A 295 -3.01 1.11 10.44
C GLU A 295 -3.24 1.28 8.92
N ILE A 296 -4.49 1.20 8.46
CA ILE A 296 -4.88 1.46 7.06
C ILE A 296 -4.53 2.90 6.67
N GLU A 297 -4.89 3.86 7.51
CA GLU A 297 -4.68 5.28 7.24
C GLU A 297 -3.21 5.69 7.35
N GLU A 298 -2.48 5.17 8.33
CA GLU A 298 -1.03 5.30 8.42
C GLU A 298 -0.36 4.76 7.16
N THR A 299 -0.72 3.55 6.73
CA THR A 299 -0.19 2.97 5.48
C THR A 299 -0.47 3.88 4.30
N LEU A 300 -1.71 4.35 4.16
CA LEU A 300 -2.12 5.17 3.05
C LEU A 300 -1.31 6.47 2.99
N LEU A 301 -1.26 7.22 4.10
CA LEU A 301 -0.61 8.52 4.15
C LEU A 301 0.92 8.44 4.09
N ASN A 302 1.54 7.41 4.68
CA ASN A 302 2.99 7.20 4.57
C ASN A 302 3.40 6.89 3.13
N PHE A 303 2.66 6.03 2.43
CA PHE A 303 2.95 5.74 1.02
C PHE A 303 2.77 6.96 0.11
N LEU A 304 1.85 7.89 0.44
CA LEU A 304 1.75 9.16 -0.27
C LEU A 304 3.00 10.01 -0.05
N GLU A 305 3.40 10.17 1.22
CA GLU A 305 4.56 10.99 1.61
C GLU A 305 5.86 10.46 1.00
N TRP A 306 6.12 9.15 1.10
CA TRP A 306 7.27 8.48 0.49
C TRP A 306 7.26 8.58 -1.05
N GLY A 307 6.11 8.91 -1.66
CA GLY A 307 5.95 9.14 -3.09
C GLY A 307 5.99 10.60 -3.51
N ASP A 308 6.37 11.51 -2.62
CA ASP A 308 6.29 12.96 -2.80
C ASP A 308 4.89 13.43 -3.22
N VAL A 309 3.84 12.76 -2.72
CA VAL A 309 2.45 13.16 -2.90
C VAL A 309 2.01 13.91 -1.63
N PRO A 310 1.69 15.22 -1.71
CA PRO A 310 1.31 16.00 -0.52
C PRO A 310 0.15 15.35 0.23
N THR A 311 0.29 15.26 1.56
CA THR A 311 -0.73 14.67 2.44
C THR A 311 -1.76 15.68 2.93
N GLU A 312 -1.52 16.99 2.75
CA GLU A 312 -2.46 18.07 3.07
C GLU A 312 -3.66 18.07 2.12
N PRO A 313 -4.88 18.43 2.58
CA PRO A 313 -6.11 18.47 1.76
C PRO A 313 -6.08 19.62 0.73
N ASP A 314 -5.20 19.52 -0.25
CA ASP A 314 -4.95 20.51 -1.27
C ASP A 314 -5.64 20.12 -2.60
N PRO A 315 -6.38 21.05 -3.25
CA PRO A 315 -7.13 20.75 -4.47
C PRO A 315 -6.24 20.50 -5.71
N THR A 316 -4.93 20.77 -5.64
CA THR A 316 -3.97 20.38 -6.69
C THR A 316 -3.50 18.94 -6.54
N THR A 317 -3.74 18.31 -5.38
CA THR A 317 -3.45 16.89 -5.14
C THR A 317 -4.71 16.04 -5.10
N TYR A 318 -5.74 16.48 -4.39
CA TYR A 318 -6.95 15.69 -4.13
C TYR A 318 -8.16 16.18 -4.92
N ILE A 319 -9.06 15.25 -5.26
CA ILE A 319 -10.29 15.53 -6.00
C ILE A 319 -11.47 14.95 -5.24
N GLU A 320 -12.46 15.79 -4.96
CA GLU A 320 -13.73 15.35 -4.38
C GLU A 320 -14.49 14.42 -5.32
N ASP A 321 -15.08 13.36 -4.77
CA ASP A 321 -16.08 12.52 -5.44
C ASP A 321 -17.33 12.36 -4.56
N ASP A 322 -18.26 11.49 -4.98
CA ASP A 322 -19.52 11.25 -4.27
C ASP A 322 -19.36 10.84 -2.80
N HIS A 323 -18.18 10.35 -2.38
CA HIS A 323 -17.93 9.83 -1.03
C HIS A 323 -16.66 10.36 -0.37
N PHE A 324 -15.69 10.83 -1.15
CA PHE A 324 -14.44 11.37 -0.65
C PHE A 324 -14.45 12.89 -0.77
N ARG A 325 -14.38 13.56 0.38
CA ARG A 325 -14.24 15.02 0.48
C ARG A 325 -12.91 15.38 1.13
N PRO A 326 -11.96 15.98 0.39
CA PRO A 326 -10.69 16.39 0.97
C PRO A 326 -10.92 17.41 2.08
N ALA A 327 -10.49 17.09 3.29
CA ALA A 327 -10.60 17.94 4.46
C ALA A 327 -9.46 17.65 5.42
N ALA A 328 -9.10 18.63 6.25
CA ALA A 328 -8.07 18.42 7.26
C ALA A 328 -8.62 17.50 8.36
N ARG A 329 -7.82 16.51 8.76
CA ARG A 329 -8.17 15.62 9.87
C ARG A 329 -8.23 16.38 11.19
N GLU A 330 -9.06 15.92 12.11
CA GLU A 330 -9.02 16.40 13.49
C GLU A 330 -7.80 15.82 14.22
N GLU A 331 -7.51 14.53 14.02
CA GLU A 331 -6.40 13.80 14.60
C GLU A 331 -5.42 13.31 13.53
N THR A 332 -4.12 13.53 13.75
CA THR A 332 -3.06 13.05 12.85
C THR A 332 -2.77 11.58 13.08
N VAL A 333 -2.47 10.86 11.99
CA VAL A 333 -1.83 9.55 12.06
C VAL A 333 -0.31 9.68 12.09
N ALA A 334 0.37 8.63 12.56
CA ALA A 334 1.81 8.61 12.62
C ALA A 334 2.43 8.60 11.21
N MET A 335 3.44 9.45 11.02
CA MET A 335 4.29 9.48 9.83
C MET A 335 5.66 8.92 10.19
N TYR A 336 6.22 8.13 9.29
CA TYR A 336 7.45 7.39 9.47
C TYR A 336 8.41 7.75 8.34
N ASP A 337 9.70 7.72 8.66
CA ASP A 337 10.75 7.93 7.67
C ASP A 337 10.63 6.90 6.56
N ASP A 338 10.81 7.33 5.32
CA ASP A 338 10.82 6.44 4.17
C ASP A 338 11.95 5.41 4.33
N PRO A 339 11.64 4.11 4.43
CA PRO A 339 12.65 3.09 4.58
C PRO A 339 13.38 2.80 3.26
N THR A 340 12.89 3.29 2.11
CA THR A 340 13.37 2.93 0.77
C THR A 340 14.75 3.51 0.33
N PRO A 341 15.19 4.71 0.77
CA PRO A 341 16.49 5.27 0.36
C PRO A 341 17.69 4.46 0.84
N GLN A 342 17.56 3.72 1.94
CA GLN A 342 18.64 2.87 2.47
C GLN A 342 18.92 1.68 1.52
N ILE A 343 17.88 1.12 0.90
CA ILE A 343 18.00 0.04 -0.08
C ILE A 343 18.49 0.57 -1.42
N GLU A 344 18.07 1.78 -1.82
CA GLU A 344 18.64 2.38 -3.03
C GLU A 344 20.16 2.52 -2.91
N ALA A 345 20.65 2.98 -1.76
CA ALA A 345 22.07 3.06 -1.49
C ALA A 345 22.76 1.68 -1.42
N GLU A 346 22.13 0.67 -0.82
CA GLU A 346 22.66 -0.70 -0.76
C GLU A 346 22.71 -1.37 -2.14
N GLN A 347 21.67 -1.20 -2.95
CA GLN A 347 21.60 -1.73 -4.32
C GLN A 347 22.57 -1.01 -5.26
N GLU A 348 22.69 0.31 -5.16
CA GLU A 348 23.70 1.07 -5.91
C GLU A 348 25.11 0.64 -5.50
N HIS A 349 25.36 0.42 -4.22
CA HIS A 349 26.64 -0.11 -3.73
C HIS A 349 26.92 -1.53 -4.26
N LEU A 350 25.93 -2.42 -4.31
CA LEU A 350 26.05 -3.76 -4.86
C LEU A 350 26.32 -3.74 -6.38
N LEU A 351 25.65 -2.85 -7.10
CA LEU A 351 25.85 -2.65 -8.54
C LEU A 351 27.26 -2.10 -8.83
N VAL A 352 27.70 -1.08 -8.09
CA VAL A 352 29.06 -0.54 -8.15
C VAL A 352 30.09 -1.63 -7.86
N THR A 353 29.90 -2.41 -6.78
CA THR A 353 30.83 -3.47 -6.39
C THR A 353 30.91 -4.54 -7.47
N SER A 354 29.76 -4.99 -7.97
CA SER A 354 29.68 -5.99 -9.03
C SER A 354 30.37 -5.50 -10.31
N LEU A 355 30.14 -4.24 -10.71
CA LEU A 355 30.79 -3.62 -11.88
C LEU A 355 32.29 -3.45 -11.72
N ARG A 356 32.81 -3.19 -10.51
CA ARG A 356 34.26 -3.13 -10.26
C ARG A 356 34.93 -4.50 -10.43
N GLU A 357 34.24 -5.56 -10.06
CA GLU A 357 34.75 -6.92 -10.12
C GLU A 357 34.55 -7.58 -11.50
N MET A 358 33.72 -6.98 -12.35
CA MET A 358 33.42 -7.51 -13.68
C MET A 358 34.67 -7.74 -14.54
N THR A 359 34.55 -8.73 -15.39
CA THR A 359 35.49 -9.08 -16.45
C THR A 359 34.83 -8.84 -17.80
N ASP A 360 35.59 -8.82 -18.89
CA ASP A 360 35.02 -8.67 -20.24
C ASP A 360 34.01 -9.77 -20.57
N ALA A 361 34.17 -10.98 -19.99
CA ALA A 361 33.20 -12.05 -20.14
C ALA A 361 31.85 -11.74 -19.51
N ASP A 362 31.85 -11.01 -18.39
CA ASP A 362 30.63 -10.64 -17.67
C ASP A 362 29.83 -9.61 -18.45
N VAL A 363 30.53 -8.73 -19.15
CA VAL A 363 29.94 -7.67 -19.97
C VAL A 363 29.26 -8.26 -21.18
N ASP A 364 29.93 -9.17 -21.89
CA ASP A 364 29.36 -9.85 -23.04
C ASP A 364 28.07 -10.59 -22.66
N ILE A 365 28.02 -11.18 -21.45
CA ILE A 365 26.83 -11.86 -20.93
C ILE A 365 25.71 -10.86 -20.60
N LEU A 366 26.04 -9.75 -19.93
CA LEU A 366 25.05 -8.72 -19.59
C LEU A 366 24.49 -8.03 -20.83
N ASP A 367 25.35 -7.68 -21.80
CA ASP A 367 24.96 -7.09 -23.09
C ASP A 367 24.05 -8.05 -23.87
N GLN A 368 24.38 -9.35 -23.87
CA GLN A 368 23.55 -10.39 -24.46
C GLN A 368 22.17 -10.50 -23.80
N LEU A 369 22.08 -10.37 -22.46
CA LEU A 369 20.80 -10.36 -21.74
C LEU A 369 20.00 -9.08 -22.01
N ILE A 370 20.65 -7.93 -22.12
CA ILE A 370 19.99 -6.64 -22.39
C ILE A 370 19.44 -6.58 -23.82
N GLN A 371 20.17 -7.10 -24.80
CA GLN A 371 19.77 -7.07 -26.22
C GLN A 371 18.67 -8.09 -26.53
N ASP A 372 18.81 -9.31 -26.03
CA ASP A 372 17.92 -10.43 -26.41
C ASP A 372 16.86 -10.75 -25.33
N GLY A 373 16.89 -10.05 -24.20
CA GLY A 373 15.92 -10.14 -23.11
C GLY A 373 16.27 -11.15 -22.02
N ASP A 374 15.65 -10.98 -20.86
CA ASP A 374 15.83 -11.81 -19.66
C ASP A 374 15.33 -13.25 -19.86
N GLY A 375 15.87 -14.18 -19.06
CA GLY A 375 15.39 -15.56 -19.00
C GLY A 375 16.01 -16.50 -20.05
N GLN A 376 17.24 -16.22 -20.46
CA GLN A 376 17.98 -17.06 -21.41
C GLN A 376 18.66 -18.23 -20.72
N HIS A 377 18.69 -19.39 -21.35
CA HIS A 377 19.41 -20.54 -20.81
C HIS A 377 20.94 -20.33 -20.93
N TYR A 378 21.72 -20.76 -19.94
CA TYR A 378 23.18 -20.51 -19.91
C TYR A 378 23.92 -21.05 -21.15
N GLU A 379 23.37 -22.08 -21.80
CA GLU A 379 23.91 -22.67 -23.04
C GLU A 379 23.70 -21.76 -24.25
N GLU A 380 22.56 -21.08 -24.33
CA GLU A 380 22.26 -20.12 -25.39
C GLU A 380 23.15 -18.88 -25.26
N ILE A 381 23.36 -18.41 -24.02
CA ILE A 381 24.30 -17.33 -23.72
C ILE A 381 25.72 -17.73 -24.11
N ALA A 382 26.14 -18.96 -23.79
CA ALA A 382 27.45 -19.48 -24.15
C ALA A 382 27.66 -19.50 -25.67
N GLU A 383 26.66 -19.95 -26.43
CA GLU A 383 26.70 -19.99 -27.90
C GLU A 383 26.80 -18.58 -28.49
N LYS A 384 25.91 -17.67 -28.08
CA LYS A 384 25.83 -16.31 -28.66
C LYS A 384 27.04 -15.44 -28.30
N THR A 385 27.55 -15.56 -27.08
CA THR A 385 28.76 -14.84 -26.65
C THR A 385 30.06 -15.51 -27.09
N GLY A 386 30.00 -16.73 -27.66
CA GLY A 386 31.18 -17.53 -28.01
C GLY A 386 32.02 -17.95 -26.80
N ARG A 387 31.45 -17.92 -25.58
CA ARG A 387 32.13 -18.24 -24.32
C ARG A 387 31.83 -19.68 -23.91
N GLY A 388 32.80 -20.35 -23.29
CA GLY A 388 32.56 -21.69 -22.73
C GLY A 388 31.62 -21.65 -21.52
N VAL A 389 30.78 -22.67 -21.34
CA VAL A 389 29.83 -22.82 -20.21
C VAL A 389 30.49 -22.61 -18.84
N SER A 390 31.73 -23.08 -18.64
CA SER A 390 32.48 -22.86 -17.39
C SER A 390 32.84 -21.40 -17.12
N THR A 391 32.86 -20.56 -18.16
CA THR A 391 33.03 -19.10 -18.07
C THR A 391 31.72 -18.46 -17.67
N ILE A 392 30.59 -18.92 -18.23
CA ILE A 392 29.25 -18.46 -17.83
C ILE A 392 29.00 -18.74 -16.34
N TYR A 393 29.26 -19.95 -15.85
CA TYR A 393 29.12 -20.24 -14.41
C TYR A 393 30.04 -19.40 -13.52
N ARG A 394 31.24 -19.05 -13.99
CA ARG A 394 32.16 -18.16 -13.25
C ARG A 394 31.70 -16.71 -13.27
N ALA A 395 31.01 -16.28 -14.33
CA ALA A 395 30.37 -14.99 -14.43
C ALA A 395 29.16 -14.92 -13.50
N LEU A 396 28.26 -15.89 -13.57
CA LEU A 396 27.09 -16.00 -12.68
C LEU A 396 27.47 -16.01 -11.21
N LYS A 397 28.54 -16.73 -10.84
CA LYS A 397 29.01 -16.74 -9.45
C LYS A 397 29.50 -15.36 -8.98
N ARG A 398 30.10 -14.57 -9.86
CA ARG A 398 30.65 -13.24 -9.55
C ARG A 398 29.58 -12.15 -9.61
N LEU A 399 28.67 -12.27 -10.57
CA LEU A 399 27.49 -11.41 -10.73
C LEU A 399 26.30 -11.87 -9.90
N GLY A 400 26.45 -12.78 -8.94
CA GLY A 400 25.32 -13.42 -8.24
C GLY A 400 24.45 -12.46 -7.40
N ALA A 401 24.88 -11.21 -7.22
CA ALA A 401 24.07 -10.14 -6.63
C ALA A 401 23.24 -9.36 -7.67
N VAL A 402 23.61 -9.43 -8.95
CA VAL A 402 23.03 -8.69 -10.09
C VAL A 402 22.24 -9.60 -11.01
N LEU A 403 22.65 -10.86 -11.14
CA LEU A 403 22.04 -11.90 -11.96
C LEU A 403 21.57 -13.05 -11.08
N ASP A 404 20.38 -13.56 -11.39
CA ASP A 404 19.85 -14.80 -10.83
C ASP A 404 19.96 -15.95 -11.85
N ASN A 405 20.12 -17.17 -11.34
CA ASN A 405 20.18 -18.39 -12.13
C ASN A 405 19.26 -19.45 -11.51
N ASP A 406 18.07 -19.60 -12.09
CA ASP A 406 17.12 -20.64 -11.71
C ASP A 406 17.10 -21.76 -12.76
N ASN A 407 17.51 -22.96 -12.34
CA ASN A 407 17.54 -24.16 -13.17
C ASN A 407 18.23 -23.97 -14.55
N GLY A 408 19.27 -23.14 -14.60
CA GLY A 408 20.03 -22.87 -15.82
C GLY A 408 19.50 -21.68 -16.63
N THR A 409 18.42 -21.05 -16.19
CA THR A 409 17.84 -19.85 -16.78
C THR A 409 18.41 -18.62 -16.09
N VAL A 410 19.05 -17.73 -16.85
CA VAL A 410 19.74 -16.55 -16.35
C VAL A 410 18.88 -15.31 -16.59
N SER A 411 18.70 -14.49 -15.56
CA SER A 411 17.95 -13.22 -15.61
C SER A 411 18.56 -12.19 -14.66
N PHE A 412 18.19 -10.92 -14.81
CA PHE A 412 18.57 -9.91 -13.81
C PHE A 412 17.84 -10.15 -12.49
N ALA A 413 18.55 -9.98 -11.38
CA ALA A 413 17.97 -10.07 -10.04
C ALA A 413 16.92 -8.96 -9.79
N SER A 414 17.02 -7.82 -10.50
CA SER A 414 16.01 -6.77 -10.47
C SER A 414 15.92 -6.01 -11.79
N ARG A 415 14.74 -5.46 -12.10
CA ARG A 415 14.57 -4.57 -13.26
C ARG A 415 15.37 -3.27 -13.14
N LYS A 416 15.60 -2.77 -11.92
CA LYS A 416 16.48 -1.61 -11.67
C LYS A 416 17.90 -1.88 -12.16
N PHE A 417 18.47 -3.05 -11.86
CA PHE A 417 19.79 -3.43 -12.38
C PHE A 417 19.82 -3.53 -13.90
N HIS A 418 18.77 -4.11 -14.51
CA HIS A 418 18.64 -4.14 -15.97
C HIS A 418 18.65 -2.72 -16.55
N ASP A 419 17.81 -1.82 -16.05
CA ASP A 419 17.66 -0.47 -16.61
C ASP A 419 18.91 0.41 -16.39
N GLU A 420 19.55 0.33 -15.22
CA GLU A 420 20.80 1.03 -14.94
C GLU A 420 21.96 0.51 -15.81
N LEU A 421 22.13 -0.82 -15.92
CA LEU A 421 23.17 -1.41 -16.75
C LEU A 421 22.95 -1.17 -18.23
N LYS A 422 21.69 -1.21 -18.68
CA LYS A 422 21.30 -0.82 -20.03
C LYS A 422 21.69 0.63 -20.31
N GLY A 423 21.37 1.57 -19.41
CA GLY A 423 21.79 2.96 -19.55
C GLY A 423 23.31 3.12 -19.66
N ILE A 424 24.09 2.34 -18.92
CA ILE A 424 25.56 2.38 -18.95
C ILE A 424 26.10 1.80 -20.26
N ILE A 425 25.55 0.67 -20.72
CA ILE A 425 25.99 -0.03 -21.93
C ILE A 425 25.58 0.77 -23.18
N GLU A 426 24.34 1.24 -23.25
CA GLU A 426 23.80 2.01 -24.39
C GLU A 426 24.40 3.43 -24.49
N SER A 427 24.71 4.09 -23.36
CA SER A 427 25.39 5.40 -23.38
C SER A 427 26.85 5.36 -23.86
N THR A 428 27.29 4.21 -24.37
CA THR A 428 28.68 3.92 -24.68
C THR A 428 28.84 3.31 -26.08
N GLU A 429 28.42 4.06 -27.11
CA GLU A 429 28.86 3.76 -28.47
C GLU A 429 30.40 3.89 -28.57
N HIS A 430 31.06 2.74 -28.65
CA HIS A 430 32.39 2.43 -29.20
C HIS A 430 33.70 2.53 -28.38
N GLN A 431 33.79 2.99 -27.13
CA GLN A 431 35.13 3.18 -26.52
C GLN A 431 35.45 2.60 -25.13
N VAL A 432 34.50 2.12 -24.32
CA VAL A 432 34.83 1.65 -22.96
C VAL A 432 34.78 0.12 -22.87
N LYS A 433 35.96 -0.52 -22.92
CA LYS A 433 36.03 -1.99 -22.94
C LYS A 433 36.16 -2.65 -21.56
N ASN A 434 36.75 -1.98 -20.57
CA ASN A 434 37.05 -2.61 -19.28
C ASN A 434 36.06 -2.23 -18.16
N ALA A 435 36.01 -3.07 -17.13
CA ALA A 435 35.08 -2.96 -16.01
C ALA A 435 35.39 -1.80 -15.05
N ALA A 436 36.66 -1.43 -14.91
CA ALA A 436 37.09 -0.30 -14.08
C ALA A 436 36.55 1.04 -14.60
N ASP A 437 36.55 1.24 -15.92
CA ASP A 437 36.06 2.45 -16.56
C ASP A 437 34.51 2.54 -16.52
N ARG A 438 33.81 1.39 -16.55
CA ARG A 438 32.36 1.32 -16.32
C ARG A 438 32.00 1.67 -14.87
N ALA A 439 32.72 1.13 -13.90
CA ALA A 439 32.56 1.49 -12.50
C ALA A 439 32.87 2.98 -12.25
N ALA A 440 33.88 3.53 -12.91
CA ALA A 440 34.24 4.95 -12.82
C ALA A 440 33.17 5.89 -13.42
N LYS A 441 32.37 5.40 -14.38
CA LYS A 441 31.27 6.15 -14.99
C LYS A 441 30.04 6.20 -14.08
N ILE A 442 29.73 5.11 -13.37
CA ILE A 442 28.71 5.15 -12.29
C ILE A 442 29.17 6.06 -11.15
N LEU A 443 30.42 5.90 -10.74
CA LEU A 443 31.01 6.67 -9.65
C LEU A 443 31.36 8.10 -10.04
N GLY A 444 30.92 8.58 -11.22
CA GLY A 444 31.11 9.94 -11.72
C GLY A 444 32.50 10.51 -11.43
N MET A 445 33.53 10.05 -12.15
CA MET A 445 34.89 10.66 -12.23
C MET A 445 35.26 11.64 -11.08
N ASP A 446 35.48 11.13 -9.86
CA ASP A 446 36.74 11.23 -9.09
C ASP A 446 36.69 10.45 -7.74
N ALA A 447 36.14 9.23 -7.76
CA ALA A 447 35.96 8.41 -6.56
C ALA A 447 37.22 7.62 -6.13
N ARG A 448 38.43 8.18 -6.26
CA ARG A 448 39.63 7.55 -5.69
C ARG A 448 39.82 7.96 -4.23
N GLN A 449 39.06 7.27 -3.38
CA GLN A 449 39.05 7.21 -1.91
C GLN A 449 37.83 7.89 -1.29
N ALA A 450 36.72 7.17 -1.09
CA ALA A 450 35.81 7.33 0.07
C ALA A 450 34.46 6.58 -0.09
N ALA A 451 34.46 5.30 -0.43
CA ALA A 451 33.22 4.50 -0.43
C ALA A 451 32.66 4.20 0.99
N SER A 452 33.01 4.98 2.02
CA SER A 452 32.54 4.80 3.41
C SER A 452 32.80 5.98 4.36
N SER A 453 33.11 7.18 3.87
CA SER A 453 33.55 8.28 4.73
C SER A 453 32.38 9.14 5.24
N ALA A 454 32.56 9.76 6.42
CA ALA A 454 31.57 10.68 6.98
C ALA A 454 31.23 11.83 6.02
N PHE A 455 32.14 12.18 5.12
CA PHE A 455 31.95 13.20 4.09
C PHE A 455 31.00 12.74 2.97
N GLN A 456 31.03 11.46 2.57
CA GLN A 456 30.07 10.95 1.58
C GLN A 456 28.63 10.99 2.10
N LEU A 457 28.41 10.66 3.37
CA LEU A 457 27.10 10.79 4.01
C LEU A 457 26.62 12.24 4.01
N TRP A 458 27.54 13.19 4.21
CA TRP A 458 27.23 14.61 4.13
C TRP A 458 26.88 15.05 2.70
N LEU A 459 27.63 14.59 1.69
CA LEU A 459 27.34 14.85 0.28
C LEU A 459 25.93 14.36 -0.09
N ASN A 460 25.61 13.11 0.25
CA ASN A 460 24.30 12.52 -0.02
C ASN A 460 23.17 13.27 0.70
N LYS A 461 23.36 13.58 1.99
CA LYS A 461 22.35 14.28 2.82
C LYS A 461 21.96 15.65 2.26
N TYR A 462 22.88 16.34 1.59
CA TYR A 462 22.67 17.71 1.12
C TYR A 462 22.65 17.86 -0.41
N GLY A 463 22.62 16.74 -1.15
CA GLY A 463 22.76 16.76 -2.61
C GLY A 463 23.97 17.57 -3.03
N ALA A 464 25.09 17.39 -2.33
CA ALA A 464 26.28 18.18 -2.52
C ALA A 464 27.31 17.43 -3.38
N GLU A 465 28.03 18.18 -4.21
CA GLU A 465 29.08 17.70 -5.11
C GLU A 465 30.35 18.49 -4.88
N VAL A 466 31.50 17.83 -5.05
CA VAL A 466 32.81 18.48 -4.95
C VAL A 466 33.61 18.30 -6.23
N THR A 467 34.34 19.34 -6.60
CA THR A 467 35.35 19.28 -7.67
C THR A 467 36.72 19.48 -7.03
N VAL A 468 37.66 18.59 -7.34
CA VAL A 468 39.00 18.57 -6.77
C VAL A 468 40.00 18.86 -7.88
N ALA A 469 41.00 19.69 -7.59
CA ALA A 469 42.10 19.99 -8.51
C ALA A 469 43.07 18.81 -8.61
N ASP A 470 43.92 18.82 -9.64
CA ASP A 470 44.98 17.83 -9.85
C ASP A 470 45.97 17.71 -8.67
N ASP A 471 46.06 18.74 -7.82
CA ASP A 471 46.91 18.78 -6.62
C ASP A 471 46.23 18.26 -5.34
N GLY A 472 44.96 17.84 -5.43
CA GLY A 472 44.17 17.30 -4.32
C GLY A 472 43.40 18.34 -3.51
N SER A 473 43.50 19.63 -3.83
CA SER A 473 42.71 20.68 -3.18
C SER A 473 41.28 20.75 -3.72
N VAL A 474 40.30 21.11 -2.86
CA VAL A 474 38.90 21.23 -3.29
C VAL A 474 38.70 22.59 -3.96
N GLU A 475 38.36 22.59 -5.25
CA GLU A 475 38.08 23.81 -6.02
C GLU A 475 36.68 24.34 -5.73
N THR A 476 35.67 23.46 -5.83
CA THR A 476 34.26 23.85 -5.74
C THR A 476 33.46 22.87 -4.89
N VAL A 477 32.53 23.40 -4.09
CA VAL A 477 31.49 22.64 -3.36
C VAL A 477 30.13 23.14 -3.81
N ARG A 478 29.39 22.33 -4.58
CA ARG A 478 28.02 22.63 -5.02
C ARG A 478 27.04 22.00 -4.05
N ILE A 479 26.02 22.72 -3.59
CA ILE A 479 24.98 22.19 -2.69
C ILE A 479 23.60 22.43 -3.32
N ASP A 480 22.88 21.35 -3.60
CA ASP A 480 21.57 21.42 -4.26
C ASP A 480 20.39 21.55 -3.30
N THR A 481 20.53 21.08 -2.06
CA THR A 481 19.54 21.33 -1.00
C THR A 481 19.34 22.83 -0.79
N MET A 482 18.08 23.28 -0.71
CA MET A 482 17.75 24.68 -0.49
C MET A 482 18.07 25.08 0.96
N LEU A 483 18.95 26.08 1.12
CA LEU A 483 19.44 26.54 2.41
C LEU A 483 18.78 27.86 2.83
N SER A 484 18.95 28.22 4.10
CA SER A 484 18.60 29.55 4.61
C SER A 484 19.75 30.21 5.37
N LYS A 485 19.73 31.55 5.46
CA LYS A 485 20.57 32.31 6.39
C LYS A 485 20.02 32.28 7.83
N LEU A 486 18.73 32.00 7.99
CA LEU A 486 18.02 32.10 9.26
C LEU A 486 17.84 30.74 9.93
N LYS A 487 18.04 30.68 11.26
CA LYS A 487 17.76 29.47 12.07
C LYS A 487 16.27 29.15 12.22
N ALA A 488 15.39 30.10 11.95
CA ALA A 488 13.95 30.00 12.22
C ALA A 488 13.14 29.41 11.04
N THR A 489 13.77 29.03 9.94
CA THR A 489 13.08 28.39 8.81
C THR A 489 13.16 26.87 8.88
N ALA A 490 12.25 26.17 8.21
CA ALA A 490 12.32 24.72 8.05
C ALA A 490 13.53 24.23 7.22
N LYS A 491 14.21 25.15 6.51
CA LYS A 491 15.40 24.85 5.69
C LYS A 491 16.67 24.81 6.54
N PRO A 492 17.64 23.93 6.23
CA PRO A 492 18.93 23.92 6.90
C PRO A 492 19.66 25.26 6.77
N ARG A 493 20.27 25.71 7.86
CA ARG A 493 21.06 26.95 7.85
C ARG A 493 22.43 26.68 7.21
N ILE A 494 22.86 27.56 6.30
CA ILE A 494 24.13 27.37 5.58
C ILE A 494 25.35 27.21 6.50
N GLN A 495 25.47 27.99 7.59
CA GLN A 495 26.58 27.84 8.52
C GLN A 495 26.61 26.45 9.17
N ASP A 496 25.45 25.92 9.53
CA ASP A 496 25.34 24.63 10.21
C ASP A 496 25.67 23.48 9.23
N VAL A 497 25.23 23.60 7.97
CA VAL A 497 25.55 22.65 6.87
C VAL A 497 27.04 22.64 6.55
N LEU A 498 27.68 23.80 6.41
CA LEU A 498 29.12 23.89 6.13
C LEU A 498 29.98 23.46 7.32
N ALA A 499 29.54 23.73 8.56
CA ALA A 499 30.21 23.23 9.75
C ALA A 499 30.14 21.70 9.86
N GLU A 500 29.01 21.10 9.49
CA GLU A 500 28.84 19.65 9.37
C GLU A 500 29.78 19.10 8.29
N GLY A 501 29.85 19.73 7.11
CA GLY A 501 30.73 19.33 6.01
C GLY A 501 32.21 19.39 6.40
N ARG A 502 32.63 20.45 7.08
CA ARG A 502 33.98 20.59 7.64
C ARG A 502 34.33 19.46 8.61
N THR A 503 33.39 19.12 9.49
CA THR A 503 33.56 18.06 10.48
C THR A 503 33.63 16.69 9.79
N ALA A 504 32.76 16.47 8.81
CA ALA A 504 32.69 15.26 8.02
C ALA A 504 33.97 15.04 7.18
N TRP A 505 34.51 16.11 6.59
CA TRP A 505 35.78 16.13 5.87
C TRP A 505 36.95 15.74 6.78
N HIS A 506 37.05 16.36 7.96
CA HIS A 506 38.08 16.02 8.94
C HIS A 506 37.97 14.57 9.43
N LYS A 507 36.75 14.10 9.73
CA LYS A 507 36.49 12.71 10.14
C LYS A 507 36.82 11.69 9.05
N SER A 508 36.87 12.13 7.80
CA SER A 508 37.23 11.31 6.65
C SER A 508 38.74 11.25 6.42
N GLY A 509 39.53 11.89 7.29
CA GLY A 509 40.99 11.82 7.29
C GLY A 509 41.69 12.92 6.48
N TYR A 510 40.94 13.88 5.94
CA TYR A 510 41.48 14.96 5.11
C TYR A 510 41.88 16.19 5.93
N ASP A 511 42.83 16.97 5.42
CA ASP A 511 43.17 18.27 6.01
C ASP A 511 42.05 19.27 5.69
N VAL A 512 41.56 19.93 6.74
CA VAL A 512 40.48 20.90 6.61
C VAL A 512 40.91 22.13 5.82
N VAL A 513 42.22 22.41 5.76
CA VAL A 513 42.78 23.47 4.92
C VAL A 513 42.35 23.29 3.47
N ASP A 514 42.31 22.05 2.97
CA ASP A 514 41.96 21.72 1.58
C ASP A 514 40.52 22.07 1.22
N LEU A 515 39.62 22.10 2.21
CA LEU A 515 38.21 22.45 2.04
C LEU A 515 37.93 23.94 2.27
N THR A 516 38.73 24.61 3.12
CA THR A 516 38.45 25.98 3.54
C THR A 516 38.55 27.03 2.43
N GLY A 517 39.36 26.76 1.40
CA GLY A 517 39.55 27.63 0.24
C GLY A 517 38.54 27.44 -0.89
N ALA A 518 37.70 26.40 -0.82
CA ALA A 518 36.81 26.04 -1.92
C ALA A 518 35.73 27.10 -2.18
N GLU A 519 35.35 27.28 -3.45
CA GLU A 519 34.18 28.07 -3.83
C GLU A 519 32.91 27.25 -3.54
N VAL A 520 32.04 27.73 -2.66
CA VAL A 520 30.74 27.14 -2.40
C VAL A 520 29.70 27.77 -3.32
N VAL A 521 28.91 26.93 -4.00
CA VAL A 521 27.78 27.35 -4.83
C VAL A 521 26.51 26.71 -4.30
N ALA A 522 25.58 27.50 -3.77
CA ALA A 522 24.37 26.99 -3.13
C ALA A 522 23.13 27.85 -3.44
N LYS A 523 21.93 27.27 -3.32
CA LYS A 523 20.67 28.04 -3.33
C LYS A 523 20.31 28.44 -1.89
N ILE A 524 20.38 29.73 -1.58
CA ILE A 524 20.12 30.28 -0.26
C ILE A 524 18.91 31.22 -0.36
N ASP A 525 17.86 30.93 0.41
CA ASP A 525 16.64 31.75 0.46
C ASP A 525 16.01 32.04 -0.92
N GLY A 526 16.21 31.12 -1.88
CA GLY A 526 15.68 31.19 -3.24
C GLY A 526 16.66 31.74 -4.30
N GLU A 527 17.80 32.29 -3.90
CA GLU A 527 18.82 32.83 -4.80
C GLU A 527 20.06 31.94 -4.86
N ARG A 528 20.72 31.87 -6.02
CA ARG A 528 21.98 31.15 -6.17
C ARG A 528 23.12 32.05 -5.72
N GLU A 529 23.75 31.72 -4.60
CA GLU A 529 24.88 32.45 -4.03
C GLU A 529 26.19 31.68 -4.27
N ARG A 530 27.29 32.45 -4.34
CA ARG A 530 28.66 31.94 -4.42
C ARG A 530 29.52 32.60 -3.35
N GLY A 531 30.38 31.84 -2.69
CA GLY A 531 31.30 32.39 -1.69
C GLY A 531 32.34 31.38 -1.23
N VAL A 532 33.40 31.86 -0.59
CA VAL A 532 34.46 30.97 -0.09
C VAL A 532 33.95 30.19 1.11
N PHE A 533 34.25 28.88 1.17
CA PHE A 533 33.78 27.97 2.22
C PHE A 533 33.99 28.54 3.62
N ALA A 534 35.19 29.02 3.95
CA ALA A 534 35.49 29.60 5.25
C ALA A 534 34.70 30.89 5.55
N ALA A 535 34.34 31.67 4.53
CA ALA A 535 33.60 32.91 4.69
C ALA A 535 32.10 32.67 4.92
N LEU A 536 31.55 31.61 4.32
CA LEU A 536 30.15 31.21 4.49
C LEU A 536 29.90 30.32 5.72
N ALA A 537 30.95 29.65 6.21
CA ALA A 537 30.91 28.84 7.42
C ALA A 537 31.07 29.65 8.72
N GLY A 538 31.61 30.88 8.63
CA GLY A 538 31.68 31.85 9.74
C GLY A 538 30.35 32.55 9.99
#